data_AF-A0A6A8QN73-F1
#
_entry.id   AF-A0A6A8QN73-F1
#
_cell.length_a   1.000
_cell.length_b   1.000
_cell.length_c   1.000
_cell.angle_alpha   90.00
_cell.angle_beta   90.00
_cell.angle_gamma   90.00
#
_symmetry.space_group_name_H-M   'P 1'
#
loop_
_entity.id
_entity.type
_entity.pdbx_description
1 polymer ?
#
loop_
_entity_poly.entity_id
_entity_poly.type
_entity_poly.pdbx_seq_one_letter_code
_entity_poly.pdbx_strand_id
1 'polypeptide(L)'
;MSDIAFTDFLAVIGAGTCLYWAGRVVRLLMRPPGEEEVEAGTSQSAPTGSAPRPPRPDAPQRTAPAPAGIPPAHVAAITAAIAVITGGAHRIVHIDDGAGVSWSAEGRRLHQTSHTPH
;
A
#
# COMPACT_ATOMS: atom_id res chain seq x y z
N MET A 1 37.65 17.51 30.97
CA MET A 1 38.18 16.18 30.60
C MET A 1 37.02 15.23 30.19
N SER A 2 35.92 15.78 29.66
CA SER A 2 34.68 15.03 29.39
C SER A 2 34.21 15.16 27.92
N ASP A 3 34.77 16.11 27.16
CA ASP A 3 34.35 16.39 25.77
C ASP A 3 34.90 15.41 24.73
N ILE A 4 36.05 14.77 25.02
CA ILE A 4 36.68 13.80 24.10
C ILE A 4 35.86 12.52 24.02
N ALA A 5 35.38 12.00 25.16
CA ALA A 5 34.58 10.77 25.21
C ALA A 5 33.22 10.90 24.50
N PHE A 6 32.61 12.08 24.52
CA PHE A 6 31.34 12.34 23.85
C PHE A 6 31.49 12.41 22.33
N THR A 7 32.59 13.01 21.86
CA THR A 7 32.90 13.12 20.43
C THR A 7 33.22 11.75 19.82
N ASP A 8 33.97 10.92 20.54
CA ASP A 8 34.27 9.55 20.12
C ASP A 8 33.00 8.69 20.04
N PHE A 9 32.07 8.86 20.99
CA PHE A 9 30.79 8.16 20.98
C PHE A 9 29.92 8.55 19.76
N LEU A 10 29.84 9.84 19.45
CA LEU A 10 29.16 10.33 18.25
C LEU A 10 29.80 9.83 16.96
N ALA A 11 31.13 9.76 16.90
CA ALA A 11 31.86 9.25 15.75
C ALA A 11 31.56 7.76 15.51
N VAL A 12 31.48 6.94 16.57
CA VAL A 12 31.12 5.52 16.46
C VAL A 12 29.68 5.34 15.96
N ILE A 13 28.73 6.12 16.48
CA ILE A 13 27.34 6.08 16.01
C ILE A 13 27.24 6.52 14.55
N GLY A 14 27.94 7.59 14.18
CA GLY A 14 27.98 8.10 12.81
C GLY A 14 28.58 7.08 11.83
N ALA A 15 29.71 6.46 12.20
CA ALA A 15 30.36 5.43 11.40
C ALA A 15 29.49 4.19 11.25
N GLY A 16 28.86 3.72 12.33
CA GLY A 16 27.93 2.59 12.29
C GLY A 16 26.72 2.85 11.39
N THR A 17 26.16 4.05 11.46
CA THR A 17 25.03 4.47 10.61
C THR A 17 25.45 4.55 9.14
N CYS A 18 26.63 5.09 8.84
CA CYS A 18 27.15 5.15 7.47
C CYS A 18 27.41 3.76 6.89
N LEU A 19 28.04 2.85 7.64
CA LEU A 19 28.29 1.48 7.20
C LEU A 19 26.98 0.71 6.97
N TYR A 20 26.00 0.90 7.84
CA TYR A 20 24.66 0.33 7.69
C TYR A 20 23.99 0.81 6.39
N TRP A 21 24.00 2.11 6.13
CA TRP A 21 23.44 2.69 4.89
C TRP A 21 24.18 2.22 3.64
N ALA A 22 25.51 2.17 3.67
CA ALA A 22 26.32 1.70 2.55
C ALA A 22 26.00 0.25 2.19
N GLY A 23 25.96 -0.65 3.18
CA GLY A 23 25.61 -2.06 2.95
C GLY A 23 24.19 -2.24 2.39
N ARG A 24 23.25 -1.41 2.82
CA ARG A 24 21.86 -1.44 2.33
C ARG A 24 21.76 -0.99 0.86
N VAL A 25 22.47 0.06 0.46
CA VAL A 25 22.52 0.54 -0.93
C VAL A 25 23.17 -0.49 -1.84
N VAL A 26 24.29 -1.09 -1.42
CA VAL A 26 24.97 -2.15 -2.17
C VAL A 26 24.05 -3.34 -2.42
N ARG A 27 23.27 -3.75 -1.41
CA ARG A 27 22.31 -4.85 -1.53
C ARG A 27 21.17 -4.55 -2.51
N LEU A 28 20.72 -3.30 -2.58
CA LEU A 28 19.71 -2.87 -3.55
C LEU A 28 20.28 -2.85 -4.98
N LEU A 29 21.54 -2.41 -5.12
CA LEU A 29 22.23 -2.38 -6.41
C LEU A 29 22.50 -3.78 -6.97
N MET A 30 22.81 -4.75 -6.10
CA MET A 30 23.06 -6.14 -6.49
C MET A 30 21.78 -6.98 -6.67
N ARG A 31 20.58 -6.38 -6.57
CA ARG A 31 19.35 -7.10 -6.84
C ARG A 31 19.24 -7.34 -8.36
N PRO A 32 19.19 -8.59 -8.83
CA PRO A 32 19.09 -8.86 -10.26
C PRO A 32 17.78 -8.30 -10.81
N PRO A 33 17.80 -7.70 -12.02
CA PRO A 33 16.59 -7.27 -12.70
C PRO A 33 15.78 -8.52 -13.06
N GLY A 34 14.53 -8.58 -12.58
CA GLY A 34 13.59 -9.60 -13.01
C GLY A 34 13.16 -9.33 -14.44
N GLU A 35 13.08 -10.38 -15.24
CA GLU A 35 12.70 -10.37 -16.66
C GLU A 35 11.29 -9.78 -16.81
N GLU A 36 11.19 -8.59 -17.40
CA GLU A 36 9.91 -7.99 -17.79
C GLU A 36 9.49 -8.58 -19.14
N GLU A 37 8.48 -9.46 -19.13
CA GLU A 37 7.79 -9.86 -20.35
C GLU A 37 6.74 -8.81 -20.69
N VAL A 38 7.00 -8.15 -21.82
CA VAL A 38 6.19 -7.15 -22.49
C VAL A 38 5.00 -7.84 -23.15
N GLU A 39 3.77 -7.48 -22.78
CA GLU A 39 2.62 -7.74 -23.66
C GLU A 39 1.77 -6.49 -23.87
N ALA A 40 1.86 -6.00 -25.10
CA ALA A 40 1.10 -4.92 -25.68
C ALA A 40 -0.35 -5.37 -25.96
N GLY A 41 -1.32 -4.53 -25.65
CA GLY A 41 -2.74 -4.82 -25.91
C GLY A 41 -3.55 -3.55 -26.16
N THR A 42 -3.79 -3.31 -27.44
CA THR A 42 -4.43 -2.17 -28.10
C THR A 42 -5.87 -1.83 -27.65
N SER A 43 -6.17 -0.54 -27.78
CA SER A 43 -7.45 0.20 -27.72
C SER A 43 -8.71 -0.48 -28.28
N GLN A 44 -9.89 -0.19 -27.71
CA GLN A 44 -11.05 0.24 -28.51
C GLN A 44 -12.17 0.95 -27.72
N SER A 45 -12.84 1.84 -28.45
CA SER A 45 -13.62 3.01 -28.06
C SER A 45 -15.05 2.78 -27.53
N ALA A 46 -15.58 3.83 -26.89
CA ALA A 46 -16.99 4.07 -26.54
C ALA A 46 -17.91 4.26 -27.78
N PRO A 47 -19.27 4.26 -27.67
CA PRO A 47 -19.99 5.46 -27.18
C PRO A 47 -21.29 5.24 -26.35
N THR A 48 -21.53 6.23 -25.47
CA THR A 48 -22.76 7.00 -25.15
C THR A 48 -24.17 6.37 -25.17
N GLY A 49 -24.94 6.57 -24.07
CA GLY A 49 -26.33 7.06 -24.21
C GLY A 49 -27.41 6.54 -23.26
N SER A 50 -27.83 7.42 -22.34
CA SER A 50 -29.21 7.69 -21.86
C SER A 50 -29.92 6.85 -20.78
N ALA A 51 -29.95 7.46 -19.58
CA ALA A 51 -31.12 7.85 -18.77
C ALA A 51 -31.89 6.81 -17.89
N PRO A 52 -32.46 7.26 -16.75
CA PRO A 52 -32.73 6.43 -15.57
C PRO A 52 -34.15 5.83 -15.54
N ARG A 53 -34.26 4.58 -15.06
CA ARG A 53 -35.53 3.83 -14.90
C ARG A 53 -35.85 3.60 -13.41
N PRO A 54 -37.14 3.58 -12.99
CA PRO A 54 -37.57 3.59 -11.58
C PRO A 54 -37.23 2.28 -10.83
N PRO A 55 -37.28 2.27 -9.48
CA PRO A 55 -36.80 1.16 -8.68
C PRO A 55 -37.67 -0.08 -8.88
N ARG A 56 -37.04 -1.22 -9.19
CA ARG A 56 -37.68 -2.54 -9.33
C ARG A 56 -37.03 -3.53 -8.34
N PRO A 57 -37.82 -4.45 -7.74
CA PRO A 57 -37.41 -5.29 -6.61
C PRO A 57 -36.20 -6.18 -6.93
N ASP A 58 -35.35 -6.34 -5.93
CA ASP A 58 -34.19 -7.25 -5.82
C ASP A 58 -33.53 -7.62 -7.16
N ALA A 59 -32.71 -6.70 -7.65
CA ALA A 59 -31.83 -6.96 -8.78
C ALA A 59 -30.89 -8.14 -8.42
N PRO A 60 -30.60 -9.06 -9.38
CA PRO A 60 -29.46 -9.97 -9.23
C PRO A 60 -28.24 -9.12 -8.90
N GLN A 61 -27.52 -9.47 -7.83
CA GLN A 61 -26.26 -8.82 -7.48
C GLN A 61 -25.38 -8.84 -8.72
N ARG A 62 -25.28 -7.68 -9.37
CA ARG A 62 -24.38 -7.49 -10.49
C ARG A 62 -23.00 -7.60 -9.86
N THR A 63 -22.36 -8.76 -10.01
CA THR A 63 -20.96 -8.98 -9.63
C THR A 63 -20.18 -7.82 -10.22
N ALA A 64 -19.76 -6.89 -9.37
CA ALA A 64 -18.92 -5.81 -9.82
C ALA A 64 -17.69 -6.49 -10.45
N PRO A 65 -17.27 -6.08 -11.66
CA PRO A 65 -16.02 -6.58 -12.20
C PRO A 65 -14.95 -6.33 -11.15
N ALA A 66 -14.20 -7.38 -10.81
CA ALA A 66 -13.14 -7.30 -9.82
C ALA A 66 -12.29 -6.06 -10.15
N PRO A 67 -12.01 -5.17 -9.18
CA PRO A 67 -11.14 -4.05 -9.45
C PRO A 67 -9.84 -4.61 -10.01
N ALA A 68 -9.36 -4.03 -11.11
CA ALA A 68 -8.04 -4.35 -11.64
C ALA A 68 -7.06 -4.32 -10.46
N GLY A 69 -6.46 -5.47 -10.16
CA GLY A 69 -5.64 -5.63 -8.96
C GLY A 69 -4.57 -4.54 -8.90
N ILE A 70 -4.29 -4.07 -7.69
CA ILE A 70 -3.22 -3.08 -7.48
C ILE A 70 -1.92 -3.69 -8.04
N PRO A 71 -1.21 -3.00 -8.96
CA PRO A 71 0.05 -3.51 -9.48
C PRO A 71 1.01 -3.87 -8.34
N PRO A 72 1.68 -5.03 -8.40
CA PRO A 72 2.54 -5.50 -7.31
C PRO A 72 3.68 -4.51 -7.01
N ALA A 73 4.14 -3.76 -8.03
CA ALA A 73 5.11 -2.69 -7.88
C ALA A 73 4.64 -1.58 -6.92
N HIS A 74 3.35 -1.21 -6.95
CA HIS A 74 2.79 -0.21 -6.05
C HIS A 74 2.74 -0.73 -4.62
N VAL A 75 2.31 -1.98 -4.41
CA VAL A 75 2.32 -2.60 -3.09
C VAL A 75 3.74 -2.66 -2.53
N ALA A 76 4.72 -3.04 -3.35
CA ALA A 76 6.13 -3.07 -2.97
C ALA A 76 6.67 -1.67 -2.60
N ALA A 77 6.34 -0.63 -3.38
CA ALA A 77 6.75 0.74 -3.10
C ALA A 77 6.16 1.28 -1.78
N ILE A 78 4.86 1.05 -1.56
CA ILE A 78 4.18 1.44 -0.32
C ILE A 78 4.77 0.69 0.88
N THR A 79 4.99 -0.62 0.74
CA THR A 79 5.60 -1.45 1.78
C THR A 79 7.01 -0.97 2.13
N ALA A 80 7.81 -0.63 1.12
CA ALA A 80 9.16 -0.09 1.32
C ALA A 80 9.14 1.26 2.05
N ALA A 81 8.22 2.16 1.71
CA ALA A 81 8.05 3.44 2.39
C ALA A 81 7.67 3.23 3.87
N ILE A 82 6.71 2.35 4.15
CA ILE A 82 6.32 1.99 5.51
C ILE A 82 7.50 1.36 6.27
N ALA A 83 8.28 0.49 5.63
CA ALA A 83 9.47 -0.12 6.22
C ALA A 83 10.53 0.93 6.63
N VAL A 84 10.70 1.98 5.83
CA VAL A 84 11.59 3.10 6.13
C VAL A 84 11.08 3.90 7.34
N ILE A 85 9.78 4.22 7.38
CA ILE A 85 9.18 5.03 8.46
C ILE A 85 9.15 4.26 9.79
N THR A 86 8.86 2.96 9.76
CA THR A 86 8.66 2.12 10.95
C THR A 86 9.94 1.43 11.44
N GLY A 87 11.09 1.68 10.80
CA GLY A 87 12.33 0.96 11.12
C GLY A 87 12.26 -0.54 10.85
N GLY A 88 11.33 -0.98 9.99
CA GLY A 88 11.12 -2.40 9.65
C GLY A 88 10.20 -3.17 10.60
N ALA A 89 9.72 -2.58 11.69
CA ALA A 89 8.81 -3.24 12.63
C ALA A 89 7.34 -3.02 12.23
N HIS A 90 6.90 -3.61 11.11
CA HIS A 90 5.50 -3.55 10.67
C HIS A 90 5.02 -4.89 10.10
N ARG A 91 3.70 -5.11 10.15
CA ARG A 91 3.03 -6.26 9.55
C ARG A 91 1.97 -5.77 8.58
N ILE A 92 2.05 -6.24 7.34
CA ILE A 92 0.99 -6.02 6.34
C ILE A 92 0.03 -7.21 6.44
N VAL A 93 -1.26 -6.91 6.59
CA VAL A 93 -2.34 -7.89 6.62
C VAL A 93 -3.28 -7.61 5.45
N HIS A 94 -3.59 -8.67 4.69
CA HIS A 94 -4.66 -8.62 3.71
C HIS A 94 -5.98 -8.88 4.41
N ILE A 95 -6.91 -7.94 4.30
CA ILE A 95 -8.29 -8.09 4.78
C ILE A 95 -9.14 -8.28 3.53
N ASP A 96 -9.73 -9.47 3.40
CA ASP A 96 -10.70 -9.75 2.36
C ASP A 96 -12.11 -9.56 2.92
N ASP A 97 -13.02 -9.10 2.07
CA ASP A 97 -14.43 -8.99 2.39
C ASP A 97 -15.04 -10.40 2.24
N GLY A 98 -14.84 -11.26 3.25
CA GLY A 98 -15.57 -12.52 3.37
C GLY A 98 -17.09 -12.31 3.42
N ALA A 99 -17.89 -13.39 3.38
CA ALA A 99 -19.36 -13.44 3.23
C ALA A 99 -20.21 -12.77 4.35
N GLY A 100 -19.81 -11.60 4.85
CA GLY A 100 -20.46 -10.78 5.84
C GLY A 100 -20.31 -9.28 5.53
N VAL A 101 -20.40 -8.44 6.56
CA VAL A 101 -20.26 -6.99 6.42
C VAL A 101 -18.81 -6.66 6.10
N SER A 102 -18.57 -6.03 4.95
CA SER A 102 -17.23 -5.61 4.54
C SER A 102 -16.61 -4.64 5.55
N TRP A 103 -15.29 -4.71 5.72
CA TRP A 103 -14.57 -3.78 6.59
C TRP A 103 -14.83 -2.32 6.17
N SER A 104 -14.96 -2.10 4.86
CA SER A 104 -15.30 -0.79 4.29
C SER A 104 -16.71 -0.32 4.64
N ALA A 105 -17.69 -1.22 4.76
CA ALA A 105 -19.05 -0.89 5.19
C ALA A 105 -19.09 -0.49 6.67
N GLU A 106 -18.36 -1.20 7.53
CA GLU A 106 -18.30 -0.86 8.95
C GLU A 106 -17.56 0.47 9.18
N GLY A 107 -16.46 0.71 8.46
CA GLY A 107 -15.77 2.00 8.50
C GLY A 107 -16.67 3.18 8.10
N ARG A 108 -17.48 3.02 7.03
CA ARG A 108 -18.48 4.03 6.63
C ARG A 108 -19.55 4.22 7.69
N ARG A 109 -20.05 3.14 8.29
CA ARG A 109 -21.06 3.20 9.36
C ARG A 109 -20.55 3.99 10.55
N LEU A 110 -19.36 3.65 11.06
CA LEU A 110 -18.75 4.34 12.20
C LEU A 110 -18.49 5.81 11.90
N HIS A 111 -18.04 6.13 10.69
CA HIS A 111 -17.83 7.52 10.26
C HIS A 111 -19.15 8.32 10.20
N GLN A 112 -20.24 7.69 9.78
CA GLN A 112 -21.56 8.33 9.74
C GLN A 112 -22.17 8.48 11.14
N THR A 113 -21.93 7.53 12.04
CA THR A 113 -22.53 7.53 13.39
C THR A 113 -21.66 8.20 14.45
N SER A 114 -20.43 8.64 14.14
CA SER A 114 -19.51 9.21 15.13
C SER A 114 -19.98 10.54 15.73
N HIS A 115 -20.88 11.25 15.04
CA HIS A 115 -21.41 12.54 15.46
C HIS A 115 -22.81 12.46 16.08
N THR A 116 -23.32 11.25 16.28
CA THR A 116 -24.60 11.00 16.94
C THR A 116 -24.36 10.15 18.19
N PRO A 117 -23.77 10.73 19.26
CA PRO A 117 -23.77 10.07 20.56
C PRO A 117 -25.22 9.93 21.01
N HIS A 118 -25.59 8.70 21.39
CA HIS A 118 -26.91 8.35 21.90
C HIS A 118 -27.21 9.04 23.23
#